data_AF-A0A8T6A4Q3-F1
#
_entry.id   AF-A0A8T6A4Q3-F1
#
_cell.length_a   1.000
_cell.length_b   1.000
_cell.length_c   1.000
_cell.angle_alpha   90.00
_cell.angle_beta   90.00
_cell.angle_gamma   90.00
#
_symmetry.space_group_name_H-M   'P 1'
#
loop_
_entity.id
_entity.type
_entity.pdbx_description
1 polymer ?
#
loop_
_entity_poly.entity_id
_entity_poly.type
_entity_poly.pdbx_seq_one_letter_code
_entity_poly.pdbx_strand_id
1 'polypeptide(L)'
;MDNLEEKLSAKKALFISSVRKFLSSKNRDNFIDCMINGTAYFNEAEKMVGNSKLQGKHNAGLWVTDLAESCEAILESYLLHIEFIKSHHEDMMGESYKKPNLHALSSMQRMVKMYCQKESSSHLRERFLKANLPTKGFDVAHRDDIDTANKYITLGIGSVLVIMSFAFAMFMDNPSYFKIFIIRSTFAVGCAALASFVPGWINVNVKGYVKAGGAIAIILIFYFFNPSAMLIG
;
A
#
# COMPACT_ATOMS: atom_id res chain seq x y z
N MET A 1 9.93 10.70 -3.65
CA MET A 1 8.57 11.16 -3.34
C MET A 1 8.44 12.61 -3.76
N ASP A 2 9.47 13.42 -3.51
CA ASP A 2 9.60 14.82 -3.94
C ASP A 2 9.30 15.04 -5.43
N ASN A 3 9.86 14.21 -6.32
CA ASN A 3 9.59 14.32 -7.76
C ASN A 3 8.12 14.07 -8.14
N LEU A 4 7.36 13.34 -7.33
CA LEU A 4 5.99 12.93 -7.62
C LEU A 4 4.98 13.99 -7.13
N GLU A 5 5.21 14.55 -5.95
CA GLU A 5 4.43 15.70 -5.44
C GLU A 5 4.66 16.94 -6.28
N GLU A 6 5.89 17.19 -6.71
CA GLU A 6 6.24 18.27 -7.65
C GLU A 6 5.49 18.12 -8.98
N LYS A 7 5.44 16.89 -9.54
CA LYS A 7 4.68 16.58 -10.75
C LYS A 7 3.18 16.85 -10.58
N LEU A 8 2.60 16.42 -9.46
CA LEU A 8 1.18 16.65 -9.18
C LEU A 8 0.86 18.14 -9.07
N SER A 9 1.71 18.89 -8.36
CA SER A 9 1.59 20.34 -8.20
C SER A 9 1.68 21.05 -9.56
N ALA A 10 2.62 20.65 -10.42
CA ALA A 10 2.75 21.17 -11.78
C ALA A 10 1.49 20.90 -12.63
N LYS A 11 0.93 19.67 -12.56
CA LYS A 11 -0.32 19.33 -13.26
C LYS A 11 -1.52 20.12 -12.73
N LYS A 12 -1.59 20.33 -11.41
CA LYS A 12 -2.62 21.18 -10.79
C LYS A 12 -2.52 22.62 -11.27
N ALA A 13 -1.32 23.19 -11.33
CA ALA A 13 -1.09 24.54 -11.83
C ALA A 13 -1.53 24.67 -13.30
N LEU A 14 -1.19 23.70 -14.15
CA LEU A 14 -1.65 23.66 -15.53
C LEU A 14 -3.18 23.61 -15.63
N PHE A 15 -3.83 22.74 -14.85
CA PHE A 15 -5.29 22.65 -14.82
C PHE A 15 -5.93 23.99 -14.42
N ILE A 16 -5.51 24.58 -13.31
CA ILE A 16 -6.04 25.89 -12.86
C ILE A 16 -5.76 26.99 -13.90
N SER A 17 -4.61 26.96 -14.56
CA SER A 17 -4.29 27.91 -15.63
C SER A 17 -5.24 27.77 -16.83
N SER A 18 -5.60 26.55 -17.21
CA SER A 18 -6.54 26.29 -18.30
C SER A 18 -7.96 26.76 -17.96
N VAL A 19 -8.41 26.52 -16.72
CA VAL A 19 -9.69 27.04 -16.22
C VAL A 19 -9.72 28.57 -16.27
N ARG A 20 -8.64 29.23 -15.84
CA ARG A 20 -8.52 30.69 -15.91
C ARG A 20 -8.60 31.20 -17.35
N LYS A 21 -7.90 30.55 -18.28
CA LYS A 21 -7.95 30.91 -19.71
C LYS A 21 -9.36 30.77 -20.29
N PHE A 22 -10.07 29.70 -19.94
CA PHE A 22 -11.46 29.51 -20.37
C PHE A 22 -12.40 30.58 -19.80
N LEU A 23 -12.22 30.96 -18.54
CA LEU A 23 -12.99 32.06 -17.94
C LEU A 23 -12.71 33.41 -18.62
N SER A 24 -11.47 33.66 -19.04
CA SER A 24 -11.10 34.86 -19.81
C SER A 24 -11.61 34.84 -21.26
N SER A 25 -11.63 33.68 -21.90
CA SER A 25 -12.10 33.51 -23.28
C SER A 25 -12.83 32.18 -23.43
N LYS A 26 -14.17 32.25 -23.48
CA LYS A 26 -15.07 31.10 -23.58
C LYS A 26 -15.12 30.56 -25.01
N ASN A 27 -14.07 29.86 -25.42
CA ASN A 27 -13.99 29.19 -26.71
C ASN A 27 -13.76 27.69 -26.54
N ARG A 28 -13.98 26.95 -27.63
CA ARG A 28 -13.88 25.49 -27.68
C ARG A 28 -12.50 24.96 -27.32
N ASP A 29 -11.44 25.60 -27.80
CA ASP A 29 -10.06 25.15 -27.56
C ASP A 29 -9.69 25.26 -26.08
N ASN A 30 -10.03 26.38 -25.45
CA ASN A 30 -9.83 26.58 -24.01
C ASN A 30 -10.66 25.59 -23.18
N PHE A 31 -11.86 25.22 -23.65
CA PHE A 31 -12.68 24.19 -23.00
C PHE A 31 -12.03 22.81 -23.09
N ILE A 32 -11.51 22.44 -24.28
CA ILE A 32 -10.76 21.20 -24.50
C ILE A 32 -9.51 21.17 -23.62
N ASP A 33 -8.78 22.28 -23.53
CA ASP A 33 -7.61 22.39 -22.65
C ASP A 33 -7.96 22.16 -21.17
N CYS A 34 -9.12 22.65 -20.71
CA CYS A 34 -9.62 22.36 -19.36
C CYS A 34 -9.85 20.86 -19.15
N MET A 35 -10.46 20.19 -20.13
CA MET A 35 -10.72 18.75 -20.07
C MET A 35 -9.42 17.93 -20.06
N ILE A 36 -8.48 18.27 -20.95
CA ILE A 36 -7.19 17.56 -21.07
C ILE A 36 -6.37 17.73 -19.80
N ASN A 37 -6.19 18.98 -19.35
CA ASN A 37 -5.35 19.26 -18.18
C ASN A 37 -6.00 18.80 -16.88
N GLY A 38 -7.33 18.92 -16.75
CA GLY A 38 -8.09 18.36 -15.63
C GLY A 38 -7.93 16.85 -15.55
N THR A 39 -8.21 16.15 -16.66
CA THR A 39 -8.05 14.68 -16.73
C THR A 39 -6.62 14.24 -16.42
N ALA A 40 -5.61 14.97 -16.90
CA ALA A 40 -4.21 14.68 -16.61
C ALA A 40 -3.89 14.83 -15.11
N TYR A 41 -4.41 15.87 -14.45
CA TYR A 41 -4.25 16.08 -13.01
C TYR A 41 -4.87 14.94 -12.18
N PHE A 42 -6.14 14.61 -12.44
CA PHE A 42 -6.83 13.55 -11.68
C PHE A 42 -6.22 12.17 -11.91
N ASN A 43 -5.78 11.87 -13.13
CA ASN A 43 -5.11 10.61 -13.43
C ASN A 43 -3.74 10.51 -12.75
N GLU A 44 -3.00 11.62 -12.65
CA GLU A 44 -1.73 11.62 -11.94
C GLU A 44 -1.96 11.40 -10.43
N ALA A 45 -2.93 12.09 -9.83
CA ALA A 45 -3.32 11.86 -8.43
C ALA A 45 -3.68 10.40 -8.16
N GLU A 46 -4.49 9.78 -9.03
CA GLU A 46 -4.86 8.37 -8.92
C GLU A 46 -3.63 7.44 -9.00
N LYS A 47 -2.69 7.70 -9.91
CA LYS A 47 -1.44 6.92 -10.02
C LYS A 47 -0.59 7.05 -8.76
N MET A 48 -0.48 8.25 -8.20
CA MET A 48 0.27 8.47 -6.96
C MET A 48 -0.28 7.64 -5.81
N VAL A 49 -1.59 7.64 -5.64
CA VAL A 49 -2.28 6.88 -4.60
C VAL A 49 -2.22 5.38 -4.86
N GLY A 50 -2.32 4.95 -6.12
CA GLY A 50 -2.11 3.54 -6.48
C GLY A 50 -0.69 3.05 -6.14
N ASN A 51 0.32 3.88 -6.39
CA ASN A 51 1.72 3.54 -6.16
C ASN A 51 2.16 3.69 -4.69
N SER A 52 1.44 4.48 -3.89
CA SER A 52 1.80 4.69 -2.48
C SER A 52 1.70 3.40 -1.66
N LYS A 53 0.75 2.52 -2.00
CA LYS A 53 0.63 1.17 -1.40
C LYS A 53 1.85 0.28 -1.64
N LEU A 54 2.54 0.45 -2.77
CA LEU A 54 3.69 -0.38 -3.16
C LEU A 54 4.97 0.01 -2.40
N GLN A 55 5.01 1.19 -1.78
CA GLN A 55 6.24 1.75 -1.19
C GLN A 55 6.39 1.46 0.32
N GLY A 56 5.48 0.70 0.94
CA GLY A 56 5.68 0.15 2.29
C GLY A 56 6.01 1.19 3.36
N LYS A 57 5.51 2.43 3.25
CA LYS A 57 5.78 3.48 4.23
C LYS A 57 4.99 3.26 5.53
N HIS A 58 5.58 2.44 6.40
CA HIS A 58 5.10 2.06 7.73
C HIS A 58 5.22 3.17 8.80
N ASN A 59 4.64 4.36 8.56
CA ASN A 59 4.39 5.37 9.62
C ASN A 59 2.87 5.60 9.72
N ALA A 60 2.14 4.52 10.02
CA ALA A 60 0.92 4.12 9.33
C ALA A 60 -0.43 4.77 9.77
N GLY A 61 -0.44 5.71 10.70
CA GLY A 61 -1.70 6.34 11.16
C GLY A 61 -1.97 7.69 10.51
N LEU A 62 -1.21 8.70 10.95
CA LEU A 62 -1.45 10.10 10.62
C LEU A 62 -1.25 10.38 9.12
N TRP A 63 -0.12 9.95 8.55
CA TRP A 63 0.17 10.17 7.12
C TRP A 63 -0.88 9.53 6.19
N VAL A 64 -1.39 8.36 6.56
CA VAL A 64 -2.41 7.66 5.75
C VAL A 64 -3.75 8.38 5.84
N THR A 65 -4.05 8.97 6.99
CA THR A 65 -5.24 9.81 7.21
C THR A 65 -5.14 11.10 6.41
N ASP A 66 -4.01 11.82 6.48
CA ASP A 66 -3.76 13.05 5.71
C ASP A 66 -3.84 12.78 4.19
N LEU A 67 -3.32 11.63 3.74
CA LEU A 67 -3.43 11.20 2.36
C LEU A 67 -4.89 10.94 1.97
N ALA A 68 -5.69 10.35 2.85
CA ALA A 68 -7.10 10.08 2.59
C ALA A 68 -7.93 11.37 2.55
N GLU A 69 -7.69 12.32 3.44
CA GLU A 69 -8.30 13.67 3.40
C GLU A 69 -7.93 14.42 2.11
N SER A 70 -6.67 14.28 1.67
CA SER A 70 -6.24 14.81 0.38
C SER A 70 -6.97 14.15 -0.80
N CYS A 71 -7.17 12.82 -0.75
CA CYS A 71 -7.96 12.10 -1.75
C CYS A 71 -9.41 12.58 -1.78
N GLU A 72 -10.03 12.81 -0.62
CA GLU A 72 -11.38 13.36 -0.49
C GLU A 72 -11.48 14.72 -1.17
N ALA A 73 -10.59 15.65 -0.85
CA ALA A 73 -10.57 16.98 -1.46
C ALA A 73 -10.38 16.94 -2.99
N ILE A 74 -9.55 16.02 -3.49
CA ILE A 74 -9.35 15.84 -4.95
C ILE A 74 -10.60 15.25 -5.62
N LEU A 75 -11.25 14.27 -5.00
CA LEU A 75 -12.49 13.67 -5.51
C LEU A 75 -13.66 14.67 -5.50
N GLU A 76 -13.71 15.54 -4.50
CA GLU A 76 -14.63 16.68 -4.44
C GLU A 76 -14.39 17.66 -5.60
N SER A 77 -13.12 18.04 -5.83
CA SER A 77 -12.75 18.86 -6.99
C SER A 77 -13.07 18.18 -8.32
N TYR A 78 -13.01 16.84 -8.39
CA TYR A 78 -13.37 16.07 -9.58
C TYR A 78 -14.87 16.15 -9.88
N LEU A 79 -15.72 16.07 -8.86
CA LEU A 79 -17.16 16.23 -9.02
C LEU A 79 -17.50 17.60 -9.64
N LEU A 80 -16.90 18.66 -9.12
CA LEU A 80 -17.05 20.01 -9.67
C LEU A 80 -16.55 20.11 -11.12
N HIS A 81 -15.43 19.44 -11.43
CA HIS A 81 -14.91 19.41 -12.79
C HIS A 81 -15.85 18.68 -13.77
N ILE A 82 -16.45 17.57 -13.36
CA ILE A 82 -17.43 16.85 -14.17
C ILE A 82 -18.72 17.66 -14.35
N GLU A 83 -19.17 18.36 -13.32
CA GLU A 83 -20.31 19.26 -13.42
C GLU A 83 -20.04 20.42 -14.38
N PHE A 84 -18.85 21.02 -14.30
CA PHE A 84 -18.36 22.03 -15.24
C PHE A 84 -18.34 21.53 -16.70
N ILE A 85 -17.90 20.29 -16.93
CA ILE A 85 -17.92 19.69 -18.27
C ILE A 85 -19.36 19.50 -18.73
N LYS A 86 -20.22 18.90 -17.89
CA LYS A 86 -21.63 18.67 -18.22
C LYS A 86 -22.36 19.97 -18.55
N SER A 87 -22.08 21.07 -17.87
CA SER A 87 -22.78 22.33 -18.15
C SER A 87 -22.36 23.02 -19.45
N HIS A 88 -21.25 22.62 -20.07
CA HIS A 88 -20.72 23.28 -21.28
C HIS A 88 -20.52 22.33 -22.48
N HIS A 89 -20.66 21.01 -22.30
CA HIS A 89 -20.35 20.04 -23.34
C HIS A 89 -21.29 20.10 -24.55
N GLU A 90 -22.58 20.36 -24.35
CA GLU A 90 -23.57 20.47 -25.44
C GLU A 90 -23.21 21.61 -26.39
N ASP A 91 -22.90 22.80 -25.84
CA ASP A 91 -22.55 23.99 -26.61
C ASP A 91 -21.16 23.91 -27.26
N MET A 92 -20.21 23.21 -26.62
CA MET A 92 -18.79 23.27 -27.01
C MET A 92 -18.30 22.03 -27.78
N MET A 93 -18.89 20.86 -27.57
CA MET A 93 -18.34 19.57 -28.05
C MET A 93 -19.37 18.64 -28.72
N GLY A 94 -20.67 18.89 -28.57
CA GLY A 94 -21.73 18.01 -29.09
C GLY A 94 -21.55 16.56 -28.62
N GLU A 95 -21.79 15.58 -29.50
CA GLU A 95 -21.72 14.15 -29.18
C GLU A 95 -20.30 13.58 -28.96
N SER A 96 -19.25 14.39 -29.14
CA SER A 96 -17.86 13.92 -29.03
C SER A 96 -17.41 13.67 -27.59
N TYR A 97 -18.23 14.00 -26.59
CA TYR A 97 -17.93 13.75 -25.18
C TYR A 97 -18.19 12.29 -24.80
N LYS A 98 -17.12 11.55 -24.47
CA LYS A 98 -17.22 10.24 -23.83
C LYS A 98 -17.06 10.37 -22.32
N LYS A 99 -18.08 9.91 -21.60
CA LYS A 99 -18.10 9.84 -20.13
C LYS A 99 -16.90 9.05 -19.58
N PRO A 100 -16.40 9.39 -18.38
CA PRO A 100 -15.26 8.70 -17.76
C PRO A 100 -15.48 7.18 -17.63
N ASN A 101 -14.39 6.43 -17.83
CA ASN A 101 -14.37 4.96 -17.76
C ASN A 101 -14.70 4.43 -16.35
N LEU A 102 -15.29 3.23 -16.27
CA LEU A 102 -15.76 2.50 -15.08
C LEU A 102 -14.71 2.32 -13.96
N HIS A 103 -13.43 2.51 -14.23
CA HIS A 103 -12.33 2.34 -13.27
C HIS A 103 -11.61 3.63 -12.90
N ALA A 104 -12.14 4.78 -13.33
CA ALA A 104 -11.55 6.07 -12.98
C ALA A 104 -11.55 6.27 -11.45
N LEU A 105 -10.40 6.67 -10.91
CA LEU A 105 -10.21 7.16 -9.54
C LEU A 105 -10.51 6.15 -8.41
N SER A 106 -10.52 4.85 -8.71
CA SER A 106 -10.88 3.79 -7.75
C SER A 106 -9.92 3.66 -6.57
N SER A 107 -8.66 4.09 -6.70
CA SER A 107 -7.66 4.03 -5.64
C SER A 107 -7.85 5.15 -4.64
N MET A 108 -8.11 6.38 -5.12
CA MET A 108 -8.50 7.50 -4.25
C MET A 108 -9.81 7.20 -3.50
N GLN A 109 -10.80 6.62 -4.17
CA GLN A 109 -12.07 6.21 -3.52
C GLN A 109 -11.85 5.17 -2.41
N ARG A 110 -10.96 4.20 -2.63
CA ARG A 110 -10.57 3.22 -1.61
C ARG A 110 -9.89 3.87 -0.41
N MET A 111 -9.03 4.85 -0.65
CA MET A 111 -8.36 5.59 0.43
C MET A 111 -9.35 6.32 1.32
N VAL A 112 -10.29 7.05 0.73
CA VAL A 112 -11.35 7.73 1.50
C VAL A 112 -12.18 6.73 2.29
N LYS A 113 -12.60 5.61 1.67
CA LYS A 113 -13.37 4.57 2.37
C LYS A 113 -12.64 3.97 3.57
N MET A 114 -11.34 3.75 3.44
CA MET A 114 -10.54 3.03 4.44
C MET A 114 -10.16 3.90 5.64
N TYR A 115 -9.94 5.20 5.43
CA TYR A 115 -9.29 6.04 6.44
C TYR A 115 -10.01 7.36 6.76
N CYS A 116 -10.96 7.83 5.94
CA CYS A 116 -11.80 8.97 6.32
C CYS A 116 -12.98 8.52 7.20
N GLN A 117 -13.65 9.49 7.83
CA GLN A 117 -14.86 9.24 8.60
C GLN A 117 -15.97 8.60 7.73
N LYS A 118 -16.73 7.66 8.32
CA LYS A 118 -17.79 6.92 7.61
C LYS A 118 -18.84 7.83 6.97
N GLU A 119 -19.18 8.94 7.64
CA GLU A 119 -20.14 9.93 7.14
C GLU A 119 -19.62 10.63 5.87
N SER A 120 -18.40 11.18 5.91
CA SER A 120 -17.73 11.79 4.77
C SER A 120 -17.62 10.82 3.58
N SER A 121 -17.15 9.59 3.81
CA SER A 121 -17.05 8.58 2.75
C SER A 121 -18.41 8.23 2.14
N SER A 122 -19.47 8.15 2.95
CA SER A 122 -20.82 7.84 2.48
C SER A 122 -21.43 8.99 1.69
N HIS A 123 -21.25 10.22 2.17
CA HIS A 123 -21.68 11.44 1.49
C HIS A 123 -21.00 11.60 0.13
N LEU A 124 -19.68 11.42 0.07
CA LEU A 124 -18.93 11.47 -1.18
C LEU A 124 -19.40 10.39 -2.17
N ARG A 125 -19.63 9.16 -1.69
CA ARG A 125 -20.19 8.07 -2.51
C ARG A 125 -21.57 8.43 -3.08
N GLU A 126 -22.46 9.00 -2.27
CA GLU A 126 -23.79 9.41 -2.72
C GLU A 126 -23.71 10.48 -3.82
N ARG A 127 -22.80 11.44 -3.69
CA ARG A 127 -22.57 12.46 -4.73
C ARG A 127 -22.05 11.86 -6.03
N PHE A 128 -21.16 10.86 -5.96
CA PHE A 128 -20.72 10.11 -7.14
C PHE A 128 -21.89 9.39 -7.81
N LEU A 129 -22.79 8.75 -7.03
CA LEU A 129 -23.99 8.11 -7.58
C LEU A 129 -24.93 9.11 -8.24
N LYS A 130 -25.21 10.25 -7.59
CA LYS A 130 -26.05 11.33 -8.16
C LYS A 130 -25.47 11.89 -9.45
N ALA A 131 -24.14 11.98 -9.54
CA ALA A 131 -23.44 12.41 -10.75
C ALA A 131 -23.36 11.32 -11.85
N ASN A 132 -23.92 10.13 -11.61
CA ASN A 132 -23.78 8.93 -12.44
C ASN A 132 -22.31 8.53 -12.67
N LEU A 133 -21.42 8.72 -11.69
CA LEU A 133 -19.99 8.39 -11.77
C LEU A 133 -19.68 7.02 -11.19
N PRO A 134 -18.56 6.39 -11.58
CA PRO A 134 -18.18 5.08 -11.04
C PRO A 134 -17.87 5.16 -9.54
N THR A 135 -18.44 4.25 -8.75
CA THR A 135 -18.21 4.12 -7.29
C THR A 135 -17.43 2.88 -6.89
N LYS A 136 -16.83 2.18 -7.86
CA LYS A 136 -16.21 0.87 -7.64
C LYS A 136 -15.24 0.84 -6.46
N GLY A 137 -14.45 1.90 -6.25
CA GLY A 137 -13.53 1.96 -5.11
C GLY A 137 -14.21 2.06 -3.75
N PHE A 138 -15.39 2.69 -3.67
CA PHE A 138 -16.22 2.71 -2.46
C PHE A 138 -16.95 1.39 -2.22
N ASP A 139 -17.19 0.60 -3.26
CA ASP A 139 -17.97 -0.65 -3.16
C ASP A 139 -17.08 -1.89 -2.97
N VAL A 140 -15.76 -1.76 -3.09
CA VAL A 140 -14.81 -2.85 -2.79
C VAL A 140 -14.96 -3.22 -1.31
N ALA A 141 -15.42 -4.45 -1.04
CA ALA A 141 -15.35 -5.04 0.29
C ALA A 141 -13.89 -4.97 0.75
N HIS A 142 -13.66 -4.54 2.00
CA HIS A 142 -12.33 -4.64 2.60
C HIS A 142 -11.90 -6.10 2.45
N ARG A 143 -10.93 -6.35 1.57
CA ARG A 143 -10.11 -7.53 1.76
C ARG A 143 -9.26 -7.12 2.94
N ASP A 144 -9.58 -7.64 4.12
CA ASP A 144 -8.63 -7.62 5.22
C ASP A 144 -7.29 -8.00 4.60
N ASP A 145 -6.30 -7.13 4.76
CA ASP A 145 -4.98 -7.44 4.28
C ASP A 145 -4.66 -8.84 4.81
N ILE A 146 -4.29 -9.72 3.88
CA ILE A 146 -3.89 -11.11 4.14
C ILE A 146 -2.85 -11.16 5.31
N ASP A 147 -2.21 -10.03 5.58
CA ASP A 147 -1.36 -9.71 6.74
C ASP A 147 -1.95 -10.01 8.13
N THR A 148 -3.25 -9.76 8.39
CA THR A 148 -3.79 -9.97 9.75
C THR A 148 -3.95 -11.46 10.04
N ALA A 149 -4.38 -12.24 9.05
CA ALA A 149 -4.42 -13.69 9.12
C ALA A 149 -3.00 -14.29 9.18
N ASN A 150 -2.06 -13.79 8.36
CA ASN A 150 -0.64 -14.17 8.40
C ASN A 150 -0.01 -13.93 9.78
N LYS A 151 -0.45 -12.90 10.50
CA LYS A 151 0.09 -12.54 11.82
C LYS A 151 -0.18 -13.60 12.89
N TYR A 152 -1.42 -14.09 12.97
CA TYR A 152 -1.81 -15.10 13.96
C TYR A 152 -1.39 -16.52 13.55
N ILE A 153 -1.31 -16.76 12.25
CA ILE A 153 -0.86 -18.04 11.68
C ILE A 153 0.63 -18.26 11.99
N THR A 154 1.52 -17.31 11.71
CA THR A 154 2.95 -17.48 12.04
C THR A 154 3.21 -17.47 13.55
N LEU A 155 2.38 -16.76 14.33
CA LEU A 155 2.45 -16.82 15.80
C LEU A 155 2.12 -18.22 16.30
N GLY A 156 1.05 -18.85 15.83
CA GLY A 156 0.76 -20.25 16.15
C GLY A 156 1.88 -21.19 15.72
N ILE A 157 2.44 -20.95 14.55
CA ILE A 157 3.39 -21.85 13.90
C ILE A 157 4.78 -21.79 14.55
N GLY A 158 5.33 -20.61 14.82
CA GLY A 158 6.59 -20.46 15.55
C GLY A 158 6.48 -20.99 16.99
N SER A 159 5.32 -20.80 17.62
CA SER A 159 5.06 -21.27 18.99
C SER A 159 5.08 -22.79 19.07
N VAL A 160 4.41 -23.47 18.16
CA VAL A 160 4.42 -24.94 18.08
C VAL A 160 5.82 -25.47 17.77
N LEU A 161 6.55 -24.81 16.85
CA LEU A 161 7.92 -25.16 16.47
C LEU A 161 8.89 -25.12 17.64
N VAL A 162 8.71 -24.19 18.56
CA VAL A 162 9.56 -24.09 19.75
C VAL A 162 9.13 -25.09 20.81
N ILE A 163 7.83 -25.22 21.08
CA ILE A 163 7.29 -26.08 22.13
C ILE A 163 7.60 -27.56 21.87
N MET A 164 7.53 -27.97 20.61
CA MET A 164 7.77 -29.35 20.21
C MET A 164 9.24 -29.76 20.33
N SER A 165 10.13 -28.88 19.86
CA SER A 165 11.60 -29.01 19.92
C SER A 165 12.14 -29.10 21.33
N PHE A 166 11.43 -28.41 22.21
CA PHE A 166 11.65 -28.34 23.62
C PHE A 166 11.13 -29.58 24.35
N ALA A 167 9.96 -30.11 23.99
CA ALA A 167 9.49 -31.39 24.51
C ALA A 167 10.44 -32.54 24.15
N PHE A 168 11.01 -32.50 22.94
CA PHE A 168 12.00 -33.47 22.46
C PHE A 168 13.32 -33.45 23.23
N ALA A 169 13.68 -32.30 23.82
CA ALA A 169 14.81 -32.16 24.72
C ALA A 169 14.58 -32.78 26.09
N MET A 170 13.32 -32.90 26.51
CA MET A 170 12.94 -33.14 27.90
C MET A 170 12.75 -34.62 28.23
N PHE A 171 12.28 -35.42 27.27
CA PHE A 171 12.12 -36.87 27.46
C PHE A 171 13.41 -37.64 27.22
N MET A 172 14.52 -37.09 27.69
CA MET A 172 15.78 -37.25 26.99
C MET A 172 16.95 -37.55 27.93
N ASP A 173 16.94 -38.73 28.55
CA ASP A 173 18.01 -39.13 29.48
C ASP A 173 19.40 -39.23 28.80
N ASN A 174 20.40 -38.59 29.43
CA ASN A 174 21.76 -38.33 28.93
C ASN A 174 21.79 -37.66 27.53
N PRO A 175 21.96 -36.32 27.46
CA PRO A 175 22.00 -35.61 26.18
C PRO A 175 23.30 -35.90 25.44
N SER A 176 23.25 -36.90 24.56
CA SER A 176 24.25 -37.08 23.51
C SER A 176 24.37 -35.81 22.66
N TYR A 177 25.53 -35.55 22.08
CA TYR A 177 25.77 -34.46 21.10
C TYR A 177 24.64 -34.28 20.09
N PHE A 178 24.08 -35.40 19.69
CA PHE A 178 22.98 -35.48 18.74
C PHE A 178 21.71 -34.79 19.21
N LYS A 179 21.37 -34.95 20.49
CA LYS A 179 20.20 -34.36 21.13
C LYS A 179 20.34 -32.82 21.26
N ILE A 180 21.57 -32.37 21.51
CA ILE A 180 21.92 -30.94 21.55
C ILE A 180 21.80 -30.30 20.16
N PHE A 181 22.22 -31.02 19.12
CA PHE A 181 22.07 -30.56 17.74
C PHE A 181 20.59 -30.42 17.33
N ILE A 182 19.73 -31.34 17.77
CA ILE A 182 18.29 -31.34 17.47
C ILE A 182 17.62 -30.12 18.07
N ILE A 183 17.87 -29.87 19.36
CA ILE A 183 17.35 -28.71 20.08
C ILE A 183 17.79 -27.44 19.38
N ARG A 184 19.07 -27.35 18.99
CA ARG A 184 19.64 -26.16 18.36
C ARG A 184 19.00 -25.83 17.02
N SER A 185 18.83 -26.84 16.18
CA SER A 185 18.39 -26.62 14.81
C SER A 185 16.91 -26.26 14.76
N THR A 186 16.08 -26.93 15.56
CA THR A 186 14.65 -26.64 15.62
C THR A 186 14.33 -25.33 16.35
N PHE A 187 15.15 -24.97 17.33
CA PHE A 187 15.12 -23.64 17.93
C PHE A 187 15.46 -22.55 16.92
N ALA A 188 16.51 -22.72 16.12
CA ALA A 188 16.88 -21.75 15.08
C ALA A 188 15.78 -21.56 14.02
N VAL A 189 15.03 -22.62 13.72
CA VAL A 189 13.92 -22.60 12.77
C VAL A 189 12.67 -21.93 13.34
N GLY A 190 12.35 -22.15 14.62
CA GLY A 190 11.35 -21.34 15.33
C GLY A 190 11.72 -19.86 15.31
N CYS A 191 13.01 -19.54 15.50
CA CYS A 191 13.53 -18.18 15.43
C CYS A 191 13.48 -17.57 14.02
N ALA A 192 13.62 -18.38 12.97
CA ALA A 192 13.52 -17.92 11.59
C ALA A 192 12.07 -17.68 11.14
N ALA A 193 11.13 -18.50 11.61
CA ALA A 193 9.69 -18.28 11.41
C ALA A 193 9.22 -16.96 12.08
N LEU A 194 9.88 -16.55 13.16
CA LEU A 194 9.71 -15.22 13.74
C LEU A 194 10.39 -14.13 12.93
N ALA A 195 11.55 -14.43 12.35
CA ALA A 195 12.34 -13.49 11.55
C ALA A 195 11.69 -13.08 10.23
N SER A 196 10.82 -13.93 9.66
CA SER A 196 10.08 -13.63 8.43
C SER A 196 9.04 -12.52 8.57
N PHE A 197 8.73 -12.07 9.79
CA PHE A 197 7.93 -10.88 10.02
C PHE A 197 8.71 -9.57 10.03
N VAL A 198 10.04 -9.62 10.19
CA VAL A 198 10.84 -8.42 10.35
C VAL A 198 11.02 -7.78 8.96
N PRO A 199 10.40 -6.60 8.70
CA PRO A 199 10.58 -5.93 7.42
C PRO A 199 12.02 -5.41 7.35
N GLY A 200 12.83 -5.98 6.46
CA GLY A 200 14.24 -5.64 6.30
C GLY A 200 15.04 -6.80 5.71
N TRP A 201 16.13 -6.47 5.00
CA TRP A 201 17.04 -7.47 4.42
C TRP A 201 18.23 -7.67 5.35
N ILE A 202 18.16 -8.69 6.21
CA ILE A 202 19.33 -9.11 7.00
C ILE A 202 20.32 -9.77 6.04
N ASN A 203 21.44 -9.12 5.75
CA ASN A 203 22.46 -9.67 4.85
C ASN A 203 23.65 -10.20 5.65
N VAL A 204 23.75 -11.52 5.78
CA VAL A 204 24.88 -12.19 6.41
C VAL A 204 25.81 -12.68 5.30
N ASN A 205 27.05 -12.20 5.32
CA ASN A 205 28.10 -12.66 4.42
C ASN A 205 29.15 -13.45 5.22
N VAL A 206 29.16 -14.77 5.08
CA VAL A 206 30.13 -15.64 5.76
C VAL A 206 31.35 -15.82 4.85
N LYS A 207 32.47 -15.18 5.22
CA LYS A 207 33.80 -15.31 4.60
C LYS A 207 33.82 -15.19 3.06
N GLY A 208 32.90 -14.42 2.47
CA GLY A 208 32.89 -14.13 1.03
C GLY A 208 32.26 -15.20 0.13
N TYR A 209 31.92 -16.39 0.64
CA TYR A 209 31.37 -17.49 -0.15
C TYR A 209 29.84 -17.60 -0.07
N VAL A 210 29.22 -17.19 1.04
CA VAL A 210 27.77 -17.34 1.25
C VAL A 210 27.15 -16.02 1.70
N LYS A 211 26.18 -15.51 0.93
CA LYS A 211 25.34 -14.35 1.27
C LYS A 211 23.92 -14.82 1.54
N ALA A 212 23.38 -14.53 2.72
CA ALA A 212 22.04 -14.93 3.12
C ALA A 212 21.20 -13.75 3.61
N GLY A 213 19.92 -13.75 3.23
CA GLY A 213 18.93 -12.70 3.44
C GLY A 213 17.87 -13.07 4.50
N GLY A 214 17.38 -12.10 5.27
CA GLY A 214 16.12 -12.22 6.05
C GLY A 214 16.13 -13.37 7.08
N ALA A 215 15.07 -14.18 7.12
CA ALA A 215 14.97 -15.31 8.06
C ALA A 215 16.09 -16.35 7.93
N ILE A 216 16.68 -16.51 6.74
CA ILE A 216 17.76 -17.47 6.47
C ILE A 216 19.07 -17.02 7.11
N ALA A 217 19.32 -15.71 7.15
CA ALA A 217 20.45 -15.16 7.88
C ALA A 217 20.40 -15.53 9.37
N ILE A 218 19.20 -15.55 9.96
CA ILE A 218 19.01 -15.91 11.38
C ILE A 218 19.35 -17.37 11.63
N ILE A 219 18.91 -18.29 10.76
CA ILE A 219 19.27 -19.72 10.84
C ILE A 219 20.79 -19.90 10.81
N LEU A 220 21.47 -19.20 9.91
CA LEU A 220 22.91 -19.32 9.75
C LEU A 220 23.70 -18.75 10.92
N ILE A 221 23.21 -17.66 11.53
CA ILE A 221 23.80 -17.14 12.77
C ILE A 221 23.72 -18.19 13.87
N PHE A 222 22.55 -18.78 14.13
CA PHE A 222 22.41 -19.83 15.16
C PHE A 222 23.19 -21.11 14.83
N TYR A 223 23.40 -21.39 13.53
CA TYR A 223 24.18 -22.52 13.08
C TYR A 223 25.70 -22.33 13.26
N PHE A 224 26.23 -21.11 13.08
CA PHE A 224 27.66 -20.84 13.09
C PHE A 224 28.20 -20.21 14.38
N PHE A 225 27.39 -19.47 15.15
CA PHE A 225 27.85 -18.71 16.33
C PHE A 225 27.53 -19.36 17.69
N ASN A 226 27.20 -20.65 17.75
CA ASN A 226 26.79 -21.30 19.02
C ASN A 226 28.00 -21.86 19.83
N PRO A 227 28.17 -21.52 21.13
CA PRO A 227 29.33 -21.89 21.96
C PRO A 227 29.26 -23.30 22.58
N SER A 228 28.63 -24.30 21.94
CA SER A 228 28.70 -25.69 22.44
C SER A 228 30.03 -26.39 22.14
N ALA A 229 30.91 -25.76 21.35
CA ALA A 229 32.29 -26.21 21.24
C ALA A 229 33.11 -25.96 22.52
N MET A 230 32.64 -25.11 23.45
CA MET A 230 33.34 -24.82 24.72
C MET A 230 32.84 -25.63 25.93
N LEU A 231 31.85 -26.52 25.78
CA LEU A 231 31.49 -27.44 26.87
C LEU A 231 32.13 -28.81 26.73
N ILE A 232 32.81 -29.09 25.62
CA ILE A 232 33.62 -30.31 25.47
C ILE A 232 34.86 -29.96 24.65
N GLY A 233 35.92 -29.51 25.33
CA GLY A 233 37.23 -29.20 24.77
C GLY A 233 37.80 -27.88 25.27
#